data_AF-A0A420R3P7-F1
#
_entry.id   AF-A0A420R3P7-F1
#
_cell.length_a   1.000
_cell.length_b   1.000
_cell.length_c   1.000
_cell.angle_alpha   90.00
_cell.angle_beta   90.00
_cell.angle_gamma   90.00
#
_symmetry.space_group_name_H-M   'P 1'
#
loop_
_entity.id
_entity.type
_entity.pdbx_description
1 polymer ?
#
loop_
_entity_poly.entity_id
_entity_poly.type
_entity_poly.pdbx_seq_one_letter_code
_entity_poly.pdbx_strand_id
1 'polypeptide(L)'
;MTPLETLAYAQALFIYQVLRLKDNDSRTYAIYESTMPHLEEASNALIPYIAFDETADSPDHTADLIPLYPASAAQAFWTNWIFQESAKRTLGMINFFILTYYFMKGESGNRCGQNKNIAVNRSVTMSAHLWKAQDAVDFALAWRNKKHFVINVSVPNFLETIIHDAQKDDIDAFGKICLTSLMGLTEAKGWLAMKGIAL
;
A
#
# COMPACT_ATOMS: atom_id res chain seq x y z
N MET A 1 6.99 -10.48 -19.29
CA MET A 1 6.74 -10.70 -17.87
C MET A 1 5.25 -10.51 -17.65
N THR A 2 4.57 -11.48 -17.03
CA THR A 2 3.15 -11.36 -16.69
C THR A 2 2.95 -10.31 -15.58
N PRO A 3 1.73 -9.77 -15.36
CA PRO A 3 1.50 -8.80 -14.28
C PRO A 3 1.94 -9.33 -12.90
N LEU A 4 1.68 -10.62 -12.64
CA LEU A 4 2.06 -11.29 -11.39
C LEU A 4 3.58 -11.44 -11.25
N GLU A 5 4.27 -11.82 -12.34
CA GLU A 5 5.74 -11.90 -12.35
C GLU A 5 6.38 -10.52 -12.10
N THR A 6 5.82 -9.46 -12.69
CA THR A 6 6.30 -8.09 -12.50
C THR A 6 6.17 -7.65 -11.04
N LEU A 7 5.03 -7.95 -10.41
CA LEU A 7 4.81 -7.70 -8.98
C LEU A 7 5.81 -8.48 -8.12
N ALA A 8 5.97 -9.78 -8.36
CA ALA A 8 6.89 -10.62 -7.61
C ALA A 8 8.35 -10.15 -7.76
N TYR A 9 8.74 -9.75 -8.97
CA TYR A 9 10.07 -9.21 -9.25
C TYR A 9 10.33 -7.90 -8.48
N ALA A 10 9.37 -6.97 -8.48
CA ALA A 10 9.47 -5.72 -7.73
C ALA A 10 9.56 -5.97 -6.21
N GLN A 11 8.76 -6.91 -5.68
CA GLN A 11 8.80 -7.31 -4.27
C GLN A 11 10.15 -7.93 -3.88
N ALA A 12 10.67 -8.83 -4.71
CA ALA A 12 11.96 -9.49 -4.48
C ALA A 12 13.11 -8.47 -4.45
N LEU A 13 13.15 -7.55 -5.42
CA LEU A 13 14.13 -6.46 -5.44
C LEU A 13 14.00 -5.54 -4.23
N PHE A 14 12.78 -5.16 -3.86
CA PHE A 14 12.56 -4.30 -2.70
C PHE A 14 13.08 -4.95 -1.41
N ILE A 15 12.74 -6.23 -1.16
CA ILE A 15 13.24 -6.98 -0.01
C ILE A 15 14.76 -7.05 -0.03
N TYR A 16 15.35 -7.32 -1.20
CA TYR A 16 16.80 -7.37 -1.37
C TYR A 16 17.48 -6.06 -0.98
N GLN A 17 16.89 -4.91 -1.36
CA GLN A 17 17.42 -3.60 -0.98
C GLN A 17 17.30 -3.32 0.52
N VAL A 18 16.17 -3.70 1.13
CA VAL A 18 15.96 -3.56 2.58
C VAL A 18 16.98 -4.41 3.36
N LEU A 19 17.28 -5.62 2.90
CA LEU A 19 18.28 -6.49 3.52
C LEU A 19 19.69 -5.87 3.45
N ARG A 20 20.07 -5.35 2.28
CA ARG A 20 21.40 -4.74 2.07
C ARG A 20 21.64 -3.49 2.90
N LEU A 21 20.61 -2.70 3.19
CA LEU A 21 20.75 -1.54 4.09
C LEU A 21 21.24 -1.92 5.50
N LYS A 22 21.04 -3.17 5.93
CA LYS A 22 21.50 -3.66 7.23
C LYS A 22 22.95 -4.17 7.23
N ASP A 23 23.59 -4.26 6.07
CA ASP A 23 24.97 -4.71 5.96
C ASP A 23 25.93 -3.54 6.19
N ASN A 24 26.74 -3.64 7.25
CA ASN A 24 27.73 -2.60 7.63
C ASN A 24 29.04 -2.64 6.82
N ASP A 25 29.11 -3.37 5.69
CA ASP A 25 30.30 -3.39 4.83
C ASP A 25 30.23 -2.24 3.79
N SER A 26 31.26 -1.41 3.73
CA SER A 26 31.37 -0.31 2.76
C SER A 26 31.35 -0.78 1.30
N ARG A 27 31.76 -2.03 1.02
CA ARG A 27 31.64 -2.64 -0.31
C ARG A 27 30.18 -2.93 -0.68
N THR A 28 29.35 -3.22 0.31
CA THR A 28 27.91 -3.44 0.11
C THR A 28 27.19 -2.14 -0.27
N TYR A 29 27.70 -0.99 0.18
CA TYR A 29 27.17 0.31 -0.20
C TYR A 29 27.30 0.61 -1.70
N ALA A 30 28.47 0.33 -2.31
CA ALA A 30 28.67 0.54 -3.74
C ALA A 30 27.74 -0.34 -4.60
N ILE A 31 27.52 -1.58 -4.17
CA ILE A 31 26.57 -2.49 -4.83
C ILE A 31 25.13 -2.02 -4.63
N TYR A 32 24.77 -1.58 -3.42
CA TYR A 32 23.47 -1.00 -3.11
C TYR A 32 23.16 0.18 -4.05
N GLU A 33 24.07 1.15 -4.18
CA GLU A 33 23.93 2.28 -5.11
C GLU A 33 23.71 1.81 -6.56
N SER A 34 24.52 0.84 -7.02
CA SER A 34 24.41 0.32 -8.39
C SER A 34 23.08 -0.38 -8.68
N THR A 35 22.35 -0.80 -7.64
CA THR A 35 21.12 -1.57 -7.77
C THR A 35 19.84 -0.75 -7.53
N MET A 36 19.97 0.52 -7.11
CA MET A 36 18.84 1.46 -7.02
C MET A 36 18.13 1.69 -8.36
N PRO A 37 18.82 1.88 -9.50
CA PRO A 37 18.16 2.06 -10.79
C PRO A 37 17.27 0.86 -11.18
N HIS A 38 17.65 -0.35 -10.80
CA HIS A 38 16.84 -1.55 -11.07
C HIS A 38 15.56 -1.58 -10.23
N LEU A 39 15.59 -1.07 -9.00
CA LEU A 39 14.40 -0.93 -8.17
C LEU A 39 13.45 0.13 -8.75
N GLU A 40 13.99 1.26 -9.22
CA GLU A 40 13.23 2.30 -9.92
C GLU A 40 12.57 1.74 -11.18
N GLU A 41 13.32 1.03 -12.03
CA GLU A 41 12.82 0.40 -13.25
C GLU A 41 11.70 -0.61 -12.94
N ALA A 42 11.90 -1.48 -11.94
CA ALA A 42 10.87 -2.43 -11.51
C ALA A 42 9.59 -1.75 -11.01
N SER A 43 9.73 -0.63 -10.29
CA SER A 43 8.58 0.17 -9.85
C SER A 43 7.83 0.79 -11.03
N ASN A 44 8.55 1.30 -12.03
CA ASN A 44 7.97 1.87 -13.25
C ASN A 44 7.24 0.81 -14.07
N ALA A 45 7.80 -0.40 -14.16
CA ALA A 45 7.19 -1.52 -14.86
C ALA A 45 5.88 -2.01 -14.23
N LEU A 46 5.65 -1.75 -12.93
CA LEU A 46 4.43 -2.14 -12.23
C LEU A 46 3.25 -1.21 -12.53
N ILE A 47 3.51 0.05 -12.86
CA ILE A 47 2.51 1.11 -13.03
C ILE A 47 1.42 0.76 -14.06
N PRO A 48 1.74 0.24 -15.27
CA PRO A 48 0.72 -0.04 -16.28
C PRO A 48 -0.32 -1.09 -15.85
N TYR A 49 -0.04 -1.86 -14.80
CA TYR A 49 -0.94 -2.91 -14.29
C TYR A 49 -1.84 -2.42 -13.15
N ILE A 50 -1.61 -1.21 -12.63
CA ILE A 50 -2.40 -0.63 -11.56
C ILE A 50 -3.55 0.17 -12.18
N ALA A 51 -4.78 -0.17 -11.80
CA ALA A 51 -5.96 0.58 -12.20
C ALA A 51 -5.92 1.98 -11.58
N PHE A 52 -6.11 3.02 -12.42
CA PHE A 52 -6.32 4.37 -11.95
C PHE A 52 -7.75 4.51 -11.49
N ASP A 53 -7.93 4.65 -10.19
CA ASP A 53 -9.26 4.78 -9.60
C ASP A 53 -9.72 6.25 -9.72
N GLU A 54 -10.27 6.63 -10.89
CA GLU A 54 -11.00 7.90 -11.06
C GLU A 54 -12.32 7.90 -10.26
N THR A 55 -12.78 6.72 -9.83
CA THR A 55 -14.08 6.49 -9.19
C THR A 55 -14.05 6.44 -7.66
N ALA A 56 -12.86 6.46 -7.04
CA ALA A 56 -12.72 6.53 -5.58
C ALA A 56 -13.30 7.81 -4.94
N ASP A 57 -13.74 8.77 -5.76
CA ASP A 57 -14.38 10.03 -5.36
C ASP A 57 -15.90 9.91 -5.09
N SER A 58 -16.51 8.72 -5.26
CA SER A 58 -17.94 8.52 -4.97
C SER A 58 -18.15 7.81 -3.63
N PRO A 59 -18.79 8.45 -2.62
CA PRO A 59 -19.03 7.87 -1.30
C PRO A 59 -20.15 6.82 -1.27
N ASP A 60 -20.73 6.47 -2.41
CA ASP A 60 -21.87 5.55 -2.49
C ASP A 60 -21.39 4.10 -2.70
N HIS A 61 -20.75 3.54 -1.67
CA HIS A 61 -20.28 2.16 -1.62
C HIS A 61 -21.41 1.11 -1.58
N THR A 62 -22.68 1.53 -1.75
CA THR A 62 -23.85 0.64 -1.73
C THR A 62 -24.18 0.03 -3.11
N ALA A 63 -23.60 0.56 -4.20
CA ALA A 63 -23.94 0.17 -5.57
C ALA A 63 -23.17 -1.06 -6.12
N ASP A 64 -22.00 -1.42 -5.56
CA ASP A 64 -21.16 -2.54 -6.06
C ASP A 64 -21.12 -3.73 -5.08
N LEU A 65 -22.28 -4.33 -4.81
CA LEU A 65 -22.36 -5.56 -4.04
C LEU A 65 -21.82 -6.75 -4.86
N ILE A 66 -20.59 -7.18 -4.57
CA ILE A 66 -19.97 -8.39 -5.16
C ILE A 66 -20.93 -9.58 -5.03
N PRO A 67 -21.42 -10.22 -6.11
CA PRO A 67 -22.35 -11.35 -6.01
C PRO A 67 -21.76 -12.53 -5.22
N LEU A 68 -22.49 -13.04 -4.22
CA LEU A 68 -22.09 -14.25 -3.47
C LEU A 68 -22.31 -15.54 -4.27
N TYR A 69 -23.22 -15.49 -5.25
CA TYR A 69 -23.53 -16.59 -6.12
C TYR A 69 -23.68 -16.09 -7.58
N PRO A 70 -23.07 -16.77 -8.57
CA PRO A 70 -22.13 -17.89 -8.40
C PRO A 70 -20.81 -17.44 -7.75
N ALA A 71 -20.16 -18.32 -6.98
CA ALA A 71 -18.92 -18.01 -6.26
C ALA A 71 -17.77 -17.56 -7.18
N SER A 72 -17.83 -17.91 -8.47
CA SER A 72 -16.86 -17.47 -9.48
C SER A 72 -16.81 -15.95 -9.65
N ALA A 73 -17.93 -15.24 -9.46
CA ALA A 73 -17.97 -13.78 -9.53
C ALA A 73 -17.16 -13.15 -8.39
N ALA A 74 -17.40 -13.61 -7.15
CA ALA A 74 -16.63 -13.19 -5.99
C ALA A 74 -15.14 -13.55 -6.13
N GLN A 75 -14.83 -14.74 -6.66
CA GLN A 75 -13.44 -15.18 -6.87
C GLN A 75 -12.70 -14.28 -7.86
N ALA A 76 -13.32 -13.92 -8.98
CA ALA A 76 -12.72 -13.05 -9.98
C ALA A 76 -12.44 -11.65 -9.42
N PHE A 77 -13.41 -11.08 -8.69
CA PHE A 77 -13.24 -9.78 -8.04
C PHE A 77 -12.13 -9.83 -6.98
N TRP A 78 -12.17 -10.82 -6.08
CA TRP A 78 -11.19 -10.94 -5.00
C TRP A 78 -9.76 -11.12 -5.53
N THR A 79 -9.58 -11.97 -6.55
CA THR A 79 -8.27 -12.20 -7.17
C THR A 79 -7.72 -10.90 -7.80
N ASN A 80 -8.58 -10.15 -8.50
CA ASN A 80 -8.18 -8.86 -9.06
C ASN A 80 -7.88 -7.83 -7.96
N TRP A 81 -8.72 -7.72 -6.93
CA TRP A 81 -8.54 -6.81 -5.81
C TRP A 81 -7.22 -7.08 -5.07
N ILE A 82 -6.91 -8.35 -4.77
CA ILE A 82 -5.64 -8.75 -4.11
C ILE A 82 -4.45 -8.31 -4.96
N PHE A 83 -4.49 -8.55 -6.27
CA PHE A 83 -3.42 -8.13 -7.16
C PHE A 83 -3.25 -6.60 -7.17
N GLN A 84 -4.35 -5.86 -7.38
CA GLN A 84 -4.34 -4.40 -7.45
C GLN A 84 -3.82 -3.77 -6.17
N GLU A 85 -4.36 -4.18 -5.02
CA GLU A 85 -3.92 -3.64 -3.72
C GLU A 85 -2.48 -4.04 -3.38
N SER A 86 -2.06 -5.27 -3.71
CA SER A 86 -0.67 -5.70 -3.50
C SER A 86 0.29 -4.89 -4.38
N ALA A 87 -0.08 -4.61 -5.62
CA ALA A 87 0.71 -3.79 -6.53
C ALA A 87 0.80 -2.33 -6.04
N LYS A 88 -0.32 -1.73 -5.65
CA LYS A 88 -0.37 -0.38 -5.05
C LYS A 88 0.47 -0.29 -3.78
N ARG A 89 0.32 -1.23 -2.84
CA ARG A 89 1.13 -1.29 -1.61
C ARG A 89 2.62 -1.41 -1.90
N THR A 90 2.99 -2.30 -2.82
CA THR A 90 4.39 -2.51 -3.23
C THR A 90 4.98 -1.24 -3.86
N LEU A 91 4.27 -0.63 -4.83
CA LEU A 91 4.70 0.60 -5.48
C LEU A 91 4.86 1.74 -4.45
N GLY A 92 3.92 1.87 -3.51
CA GLY A 92 3.97 2.86 -2.43
C GLY A 92 5.20 2.70 -1.55
N MET A 93 5.50 1.47 -1.12
CA MET A 93 6.68 1.18 -0.30
C MET A 93 7.99 1.44 -1.04
N ILE A 94 8.08 1.03 -2.30
CA ILE A 94 9.27 1.27 -3.13
C ILE A 94 9.48 2.77 -3.32
N ASN A 95 8.43 3.53 -3.66
CA ASN A 95 8.52 4.97 -3.82
C ASN A 95 8.93 5.66 -2.51
N PHE A 96 8.30 5.30 -1.38
CA PHE A 96 8.65 5.85 -0.07
C PHE A 96 10.11 5.58 0.30
N PHE A 97 10.59 4.37 0.02
CA PHE A 97 11.96 3.95 0.25
C PHE A 97 12.95 4.75 -0.60
N ILE A 98 12.72 4.84 -1.90
CA ILE A 98 13.57 5.58 -2.84
C ILE A 98 13.64 7.07 -2.46
N LEU A 99 12.49 7.68 -2.14
CA LEU A 99 12.43 9.09 -1.73
C LEU A 99 13.20 9.33 -0.44
N THR A 100 13.04 8.44 0.55
CA THR A 100 13.76 8.53 1.83
C THR A 100 15.27 8.38 1.60
N TYR A 101 15.68 7.42 0.79
CA TYR A 101 17.08 7.20 0.47
C TYR A 101 17.74 8.43 -0.18
N TYR A 102 17.14 9.00 -1.25
CA TYR A 102 17.71 10.19 -1.88
C TYR A 102 17.64 11.44 -0.99
N PHE A 103 16.61 11.54 -0.14
CA PHE A 103 16.54 12.59 0.89
C PHE A 103 17.70 12.51 1.87
N MET A 104 17.99 11.32 2.39
CA MET A 104 19.13 11.10 3.29
C MET A 104 20.48 11.40 2.63
N LYS A 105 20.59 11.19 1.32
CA LYS A 105 21.79 11.51 0.53
C LYS A 105 21.95 13.01 0.22
N GLY A 106 20.93 13.83 0.49
CA GLY A 106 20.90 15.23 0.07
C GLY A 106 20.68 15.43 -1.44
N GLU A 107 20.30 14.36 -2.15
CA GLU A 107 20.07 14.33 -3.61
C GLU A 107 18.58 14.33 -3.95
N SER A 108 17.71 14.69 -3.00
CA SER A 108 16.25 14.67 -3.16
C SER A 108 15.73 15.64 -4.21
N GLY A 109 16.43 16.76 -4.47
CA GLY A 109 16.05 17.76 -5.48
C GLY A 109 14.54 18.02 -5.52
N ASN A 110 13.97 18.04 -6.75
CA ASN A 110 12.51 18.01 -6.98
C ASN A 110 12.01 16.60 -7.38
N ARG A 111 12.65 15.53 -6.90
CA ARG A 111 12.25 14.16 -7.28
C ARG A 111 10.80 13.85 -6.86
N CYS A 112 10.33 14.42 -5.74
CA CYS A 112 8.93 14.34 -5.34
C CYS A 112 7.97 15.00 -6.37
N GLY A 113 8.30 16.16 -6.93
CA GLY A 113 7.46 16.82 -7.93
C GLY A 113 7.60 16.25 -9.35
N GLN A 114 8.73 15.61 -9.65
CA GLN A 114 9.00 15.00 -10.96
C GLN A 114 8.55 13.54 -11.05
N ASN A 115 8.37 12.86 -9.92
CA ASN A 115 7.86 11.50 -9.88
C ASN A 115 6.34 11.51 -10.14
N LYS A 116 5.98 11.51 -11.43
CA LYS A 116 4.60 11.38 -11.92
C LYS A 116 3.90 10.13 -11.38
N ASN A 117 4.66 9.15 -10.86
CA ASN A 117 4.13 7.89 -10.35
C ASN A 117 3.53 8.03 -8.94
N ILE A 118 3.80 9.13 -8.22
CA ILE A 118 3.10 9.44 -6.97
C ILE A 118 1.60 9.61 -7.23
N ALA A 119 1.23 10.08 -8.43
CA ALA A 119 -0.17 10.19 -8.84
C ALA A 119 -0.86 8.83 -9.13
N VAL A 120 -0.11 7.74 -9.27
CA VAL A 120 -0.63 6.38 -9.56
C VAL A 120 -1.14 5.70 -8.29
N ASN A 121 -0.58 6.03 -7.12
CA ASN A 121 -0.90 5.39 -5.86
C ASN A 121 -1.67 6.34 -4.92
N ARG A 122 -2.83 6.83 -5.39
CA ARG A 122 -3.64 7.78 -4.62
C ARG A 122 -4.40 7.13 -3.49
N SER A 123 -4.75 5.84 -3.63
CA SER A 123 -5.57 5.12 -2.66
C SER A 123 -5.06 3.71 -2.35
N VAL A 124 -4.99 3.38 -1.06
CA VAL A 124 -4.66 2.03 -0.58
C VAL A 124 -5.59 1.64 0.55
N THR A 125 -6.15 0.44 0.47
CA THR A 125 -7.06 -0.12 1.48
C THR A 125 -6.26 -0.64 2.67
N MET A 126 -6.65 -0.32 3.90
CA MET A 126 -6.03 -0.79 5.15
C MET A 126 -6.91 -1.74 5.98
N SER A 127 -8.12 -2.00 5.51
CA SER A 127 -9.13 -2.84 6.15
C SER A 127 -8.65 -4.27 6.40
N ALA A 128 -8.27 -4.60 7.62
CA ALA A 128 -7.69 -5.89 7.98
C ALA A 128 -8.63 -7.07 7.68
N HIS A 129 -9.94 -6.87 7.79
CA HIS A 129 -10.92 -7.92 7.51
C HIS A 129 -10.94 -8.36 6.04
N LEU A 130 -10.58 -7.48 5.09
CA LEU A 130 -10.48 -7.84 3.66
C LEU A 130 -9.22 -8.67 3.39
N TRP A 131 -8.11 -8.32 4.05
CA TRP A 131 -6.84 -9.06 3.93
C TRP A 131 -6.83 -10.40 4.67
N LYS A 132 -7.66 -10.55 5.70
CA LYS A 132 -7.78 -11.77 6.51
C LYS A 132 -8.86 -12.75 6.00
N ALA A 133 -9.58 -12.40 4.93
CA ALA A 133 -10.56 -13.29 4.33
C ALA A 133 -9.90 -14.60 3.87
N GLN A 134 -10.51 -15.75 4.18
CA GLN A 134 -9.93 -17.06 3.87
C GLN A 134 -10.28 -17.52 2.45
N ASP A 135 -11.43 -17.08 1.94
CA ASP A 135 -11.90 -17.36 0.61
C ASP A 135 -12.67 -16.17 0.01
N ALA A 136 -13.11 -16.32 -1.25
CA ALA A 136 -13.82 -15.28 -1.98
C ALA A 136 -15.19 -14.94 -1.39
N VAL A 137 -15.85 -15.90 -0.74
CA VAL A 137 -17.16 -15.70 -0.13
C VAL A 137 -17.00 -14.91 1.17
N ASP A 138 -16.02 -15.28 2.00
CA ASP A 138 -15.62 -14.52 3.18
C ASP A 138 -15.24 -13.08 2.82
N PHE A 139 -14.47 -12.90 1.74
CA PHE A 139 -14.11 -11.58 1.23
C PHE A 139 -15.35 -10.78 0.83
N ALA A 140 -16.25 -11.37 0.04
CA ALA A 140 -17.47 -10.69 -0.40
C ALA A 140 -18.40 -10.36 0.78
N LEU A 141 -18.50 -11.22 1.79
CA LEU A 141 -19.25 -10.93 3.03
C LEU A 141 -18.60 -9.79 3.82
N ALA A 142 -17.28 -9.79 3.95
CA ALA A 142 -16.56 -8.73 4.62
C ALA A 142 -16.70 -7.39 3.87
N TRP A 143 -16.62 -7.41 2.55
CA TRP A 143 -16.80 -6.25 1.66
C TRP A 143 -18.17 -5.59 1.82
N ARG A 144 -19.21 -6.39 2.04
CA ARG A 144 -20.59 -5.92 2.18
C ARG A 144 -20.90 -5.40 3.58
N ASN A 145 -20.37 -6.09 4.60
CA ASN A 145 -20.86 -5.95 5.98
C ASN A 145 -19.95 -5.10 6.86
N LYS A 146 -18.74 -4.76 6.42
CA LYS A 146 -17.75 -4.02 7.21
C LYS A 146 -17.35 -2.73 6.52
N LYS A 147 -17.01 -1.74 7.34
CA LYS A 147 -16.58 -0.42 6.84
C LYS A 147 -15.19 -0.54 6.21
N HIS A 148 -15.02 0.04 5.03
CA HIS A 148 -13.72 0.09 4.37
C HIS A 148 -12.93 1.31 4.80
N PHE A 149 -11.71 1.08 5.29
CA PHE A 149 -10.74 2.11 5.60
C PHE A 149 -9.71 2.18 4.47
N VAL A 150 -9.60 3.35 3.86
CA VAL A 150 -8.74 3.60 2.71
C VAL A 150 -7.92 4.86 2.99
N ILE A 151 -6.60 4.77 2.85
CA ILE A 151 -5.75 5.95 2.75
C ILE A 151 -6.01 6.52 1.37
N ASN A 152 -6.58 7.71 1.27
CA ASN A 152 -6.74 8.41 0.00
C ASN A 152 -6.15 9.82 0.12
N VAL A 153 -4.97 10.02 -0.46
CA VAL A 153 -4.25 11.31 -0.37
C VAL A 153 -4.90 12.42 -1.18
N SER A 154 -5.87 12.09 -2.04
CA SER A 154 -6.67 13.07 -2.79
C SER A 154 -7.89 13.57 -2.01
N VAL A 155 -8.30 12.88 -0.94
CA VAL A 155 -9.47 13.24 -0.13
C VAL A 155 -9.01 14.07 1.08
N PRO A 156 -9.55 15.29 1.29
CA PRO A 156 -9.23 16.06 2.48
C PRO A 156 -9.72 15.33 3.75
N ASN A 157 -8.98 15.46 4.85
CA ASN A 157 -9.32 14.91 6.17
C ASN A 157 -9.49 13.38 6.23
N PHE A 158 -9.03 12.62 5.23
CA PHE A 158 -9.09 11.15 5.24
C PHE A 158 -8.51 10.55 6.53
N LEU A 159 -7.43 11.14 7.04
CA LEU A 159 -6.73 10.71 8.25
C LEU A 159 -7.60 10.89 9.50
N GLU A 160 -8.31 12.01 9.62
CA GLU A 160 -9.20 12.28 10.75
C GLU A 160 -10.36 11.28 10.79
N THR A 161 -10.94 10.96 9.64
CA THR A 161 -11.99 9.94 9.52
C THR A 161 -11.51 8.58 10.01
N ILE A 162 -10.30 8.16 9.60
CA ILE A 162 -9.71 6.90 10.05
C ILE A 162 -9.45 6.92 11.56
N ILE A 163 -8.85 8.00 12.07
CA ILE A 163 -8.53 8.17 13.49
C ILE A 163 -9.78 8.05 14.37
N HIS A 164 -10.87 8.66 13.94
CA HIS A 164 -12.14 8.67 14.66
C HIS A 164 -12.82 7.29 14.59
N ASP A 165 -13.00 6.75 13.37
CA ASP A 165 -13.92 5.63 13.14
C ASP A 165 -13.30 4.25 13.31
N ALA A 166 -12.00 4.10 13.05
CA ALA A 166 -11.35 2.79 13.08
C ALA A 166 -11.33 2.20 14.50
N GLN A 167 -11.60 0.90 14.58
CA GLN A 167 -11.52 0.10 15.80
C GLN A 167 -10.26 -0.75 15.82
N LYS A 168 -10.04 -1.42 16.95
CA LYS A 168 -8.81 -2.16 17.26
C LYS A 168 -8.33 -3.10 16.13
N ASP A 169 -9.26 -3.87 15.56
CA ASP A 169 -8.94 -4.92 14.60
C ASP A 169 -9.23 -4.53 13.15
N ASP A 170 -9.56 -3.26 12.90
CA ASP A 170 -9.91 -2.77 11.57
C ASP A 170 -8.69 -2.46 10.71
N ILE A 171 -7.55 -2.11 11.33
CA ILE A 171 -6.35 -1.67 10.61
C ILE A 171 -5.30 -2.78 10.58
N ASP A 172 -4.84 -3.10 9.38
CA ASP A 172 -3.81 -4.12 9.16
C ASP A 172 -2.39 -3.60 9.41
N ALA A 173 -1.40 -4.50 9.32
CA ALA A 173 0.00 -4.15 9.58
C ALA A 173 0.53 -3.06 8.63
N PHE A 174 0.13 -3.11 7.35
CA PHE A 174 0.49 -2.08 6.38
C PHE A 174 -0.11 -0.71 6.74
N GLY A 175 -1.40 -0.68 7.07
CA GLY A 175 -2.08 0.54 7.51
C GLY A 175 -1.41 1.17 8.73
N LYS A 176 -1.00 0.37 9.72
CA LYS A 176 -0.24 0.87 10.89
C LYS A 176 1.08 1.51 10.49
N ILE A 177 1.83 0.92 9.54
CA ILE A 177 3.07 1.50 9.02
C ILE A 177 2.78 2.87 8.38
N CYS A 178 1.79 2.95 7.50
CA CYS A 178 1.43 4.20 6.85
C CYS A 178 0.96 5.28 7.84
N LEU A 179 0.08 4.94 8.79
CA LEU A 179 -0.39 5.88 9.82
C LEU A 179 0.75 6.38 10.69
N THR A 180 1.70 5.51 11.04
CA THR A 180 2.91 5.90 11.79
C THR A 180 3.76 6.90 11.00
N SER A 181 3.91 6.70 9.68
CA SER A 181 4.62 7.63 8.80
C SER A 181 3.89 8.97 8.62
N LEU A 182 2.56 8.98 8.62
CA LEU A 182 1.74 10.19 8.42
C LEU A 182 1.60 11.04 9.70
N MET A 183 1.39 10.39 10.85
CA MET A 183 1.15 11.05 12.14
C MET A 183 2.45 11.30 12.92
N GLY A 184 3.52 10.57 12.59
CA GLY A 184 4.71 10.47 13.42
C GLY A 184 4.58 9.42 14.53
N LEU A 185 5.73 8.91 15.00
CA LEU A 185 5.79 7.76 15.91
C LEU A 185 5.07 8.00 17.24
N THR A 186 5.24 9.18 17.84
CA THR A 186 4.67 9.49 19.16
C THR A 186 3.15 9.56 19.10
N GLU A 187 2.61 10.27 18.12
CA GLU A 187 1.16 10.44 17.96
C GLU A 187 0.49 9.11 17.58
N ALA A 188 1.10 8.35 16.66
CA ALA A 188 0.62 7.03 16.30
C ALA A 188 0.60 6.07 17.49
N LYS A 189 1.63 6.08 18.35
CA LYS A 189 1.64 5.28 19.59
C LYS A 189 0.51 5.68 20.54
N GLY A 190 0.27 6.99 20.72
CA GLY A 190 -0.83 7.49 21.54
C GLY A 190 -2.19 7.04 21.01
N TRP A 191 -2.41 7.18 19.72
CA TRP A 191 -3.64 6.75 19.05
C TRP A 191 -3.87 5.24 19.13
N LEU A 192 -2.83 4.44 18.85
CA LEU A 192 -2.89 2.97 18.95
C LEU A 192 -3.21 2.54 20.39
N ALA A 193 -2.58 3.16 21.39
CA ALA A 193 -2.85 2.89 22.80
C ALA A 193 -4.31 3.24 23.18
N MET A 194 -4.82 4.40 22.74
CA MET A 194 -6.22 4.80 22.94
C MET A 194 -7.21 3.79 22.34
N LYS A 195 -6.89 3.23 21.17
CA LYS A 195 -7.71 2.21 20.49
C LYS A 195 -7.49 0.78 21.01
N GLY A 196 -6.58 0.58 21.98
CA GLY A 196 -6.23 -0.75 22.52
C GLY A 196 -5.48 -1.65 21.52
N ILE A 197 -4.78 -1.05 20.56
CA ILE A 197 -4.01 -1.71 19.49
C ILE A 197 -2.54 -1.80 19.93
N ALA A 198 -1.96 -2.99 19.84
CA ALA A 198 -0.51 -3.15 19.97
C ALA A 198 0.17 -2.80 18.63
N LEU A 199 1.32 -2.12 18.74
CA LEU A 199 2.17 -1.78 17.60
C LEU A 199 2.91 -3.03 17.10
#